data_AF-A0A9P9NUP8-F1
#
_entry.id   AF-A0A9P9NUP8-F1
#
_cell.length_a   1.000
_cell.length_b   1.000
_cell.length_c   1.000
_cell.angle_alpha   90.00
_cell.angle_beta   90.00
_cell.angle_gamma   90.00
#
_symmetry.space_group_name_H-M   'P 1'
#
loop_
_entity.id
_entity.type
_entity.pdbx_description
1 polymer ?
#
loop_
_entity_poly.entity_id
_entity_poly.type
_entity_poly.pdbx_seq_one_letter_code
_entity_poly.pdbx_strand_id
1 'polypeptide(L)'
;MSSIFCCSDIHGYKNRTLSHEQKFGAFMVWARYPKESTVTVSEEPLSSSDATFAVQVVRQVNYGPLESKRYFTCNGTSGAENDFMEVEENWLIDANFQKLNTYKNFKCNTHNKFFEINIYQKDPVNAHHWRANIARPATEIDL
;
A
#
# COMPACT_ATOMS: atom_id res chain seq x y z
N MET A 1 -0.64 -15.11 8.85
CA MET A 1 -1.45 -13.88 8.71
C MET A 1 -0.99 -12.91 9.79
N SER A 2 -0.83 -11.64 9.45
CA SER A 2 -0.49 -10.60 10.42
C SER A 2 -1.35 -9.36 10.20
N SER A 3 -1.72 -8.70 11.29
CA SER A 3 -2.51 -7.47 11.24
C SER A 3 -1.79 -6.37 10.45
N ILE A 4 -2.55 -5.65 9.62
CA ILE A 4 -2.02 -4.56 8.78
C ILE A 4 -1.57 -3.40 9.66
N PHE A 5 -2.44 -2.98 10.58
CA PHE A 5 -2.17 -2.00 11.62
C PHE A 5 -2.03 -2.67 12.99
N CYS A 6 -1.33 -2.03 13.91
CA CYS A 6 -1.09 -2.58 15.26
C CYS A 6 -2.32 -2.52 16.18
N CYS A 7 -3.27 -1.61 15.93
CA CYS A 7 -4.52 -1.47 16.66
C CYS A 7 -5.51 -0.57 15.90
N SER A 8 -6.69 -0.33 16.47
CA SER A 8 -7.69 0.61 15.94
C SER A 8 -7.32 2.09 16.16
N ASP A 9 -6.44 2.39 17.11
CA ASP A 9 -6.02 3.75 17.46
C ASP A 9 -4.86 4.25 16.57
N ILE A 10 -5.15 4.37 15.28
CA ILE A 10 -4.24 4.89 14.25
C ILE A 10 -4.74 6.28 13.86
N HIS A 11 -3.89 7.29 14.00
CA HIS A 11 -4.22 8.67 13.66
C HIS A 11 -3.37 9.16 12.51
N GLY A 12 -3.95 10.01 11.67
CA GLY A 12 -3.18 10.68 10.63
C GLY A 12 -2.11 11.60 11.23
N TYR A 13 -0.95 11.63 10.59
CA TYR A 13 0.20 12.43 10.98
C TYR A 13 0.51 13.44 9.87
N LYS A 14 0.46 14.73 10.21
CA LYS A 14 0.61 15.84 9.24
C LYS A 14 -0.31 15.66 8.02
N ASN A 15 -1.58 15.32 8.27
CA ASN A 15 -2.59 15.08 7.23
C ASN A 15 -2.76 16.29 6.29
N ARG A 16 -2.09 16.23 5.15
CA ARG A 16 -2.37 17.10 4.00
C ARG A 16 -3.44 16.43 3.15
N THR A 17 -4.32 17.24 2.57
CA THR A 17 -5.21 16.78 1.50
C THR A 17 -4.36 16.60 0.25
N LEU A 18 -4.33 15.39 -0.31
CA LEU A 18 -3.46 15.04 -1.43
C LEU A 18 -4.27 14.66 -2.68
N SER A 19 -3.59 14.58 -3.82
CA SER A 19 -4.15 13.89 -4.98
C SER A 19 -4.42 12.42 -4.60
N HIS A 20 -5.57 11.89 -5.05
CA HIS A 20 -6.02 10.52 -4.81
C HIS A 20 -6.51 10.18 -3.39
N GLU A 21 -7.04 11.17 -2.65
CA GLU A 21 -7.72 10.95 -1.34
C GLU A 21 -8.68 9.76 -1.32
N GLN A 22 -9.48 9.59 -2.37
CA GLN A 22 -10.44 8.49 -2.46
C GLN A 22 -9.77 7.10 -2.40
N LYS A 23 -8.58 6.95 -3.00
CA LYS A 23 -7.82 5.68 -2.98
C LYS A 23 -7.29 5.39 -1.57
N PHE A 24 -6.76 6.41 -0.89
CA PHE A 24 -6.33 6.30 0.50
C PHE A 24 -7.49 5.96 1.44
N GLY A 25 -8.61 6.66 1.29
CA GLY A 25 -9.81 6.44 2.09
C GLY A 25 -10.38 5.03 1.91
N ALA A 26 -10.48 4.56 0.66
CA ALA A 26 -10.93 3.20 0.35
C ALA A 26 -10.05 2.14 1.02
N PHE A 27 -8.73 2.29 0.94
CA PHE A 27 -7.80 1.37 1.59
C PHE A 27 -7.94 1.41 3.12
N MET A 28 -8.00 2.60 3.73
CA MET A 28 -8.12 2.74 5.18
C MET A 28 -9.42 2.15 5.74
N VAL A 29 -10.52 2.24 5.00
CA VAL A 29 -11.80 1.62 5.37
C VAL A 29 -11.68 0.09 5.33
N TRP A 30 -11.09 -0.47 4.27
CA TRP A 30 -10.91 -1.92 4.13
C TRP A 30 -9.87 -2.49 5.12
N ALA A 31 -8.75 -1.80 5.33
CA ALA A 31 -7.65 -2.23 6.18
C ALA A 31 -7.90 -1.98 7.68
N ARG A 32 -9.12 -1.60 8.07
CA ARG A 32 -9.46 -1.26 9.46
C ARG A 32 -9.14 -2.43 10.39
N TYR A 33 -8.40 -2.15 11.47
CA TYR A 33 -8.08 -3.17 12.48
C TYR A 33 -9.36 -3.85 13.00
N PRO A 34 -9.38 -5.19 13.18
CA PRO A 34 -8.25 -6.12 13.20
C PRO A 34 -7.96 -6.82 11.87
N LYS A 35 -8.17 -6.16 10.71
CA LYS A 35 -7.89 -6.77 9.41
C LYS A 35 -6.47 -7.31 9.34
N GLU A 36 -6.39 -8.60 9.05
CA GLU A 36 -5.15 -9.31 8.78
C GLU A 36 -5.10 -9.71 7.32
N SER A 37 -3.89 -9.82 6.82
CA SER A 37 -3.66 -10.39 5.50
C SER A 37 -2.39 -11.23 5.52
N THR A 38 -2.26 -12.04 4.49
CA THR A 38 -1.05 -12.77 4.16
C THR A 38 -0.96 -12.80 2.64
N VAL A 39 0.24 -12.90 2.10
CA VAL A 39 0.41 -13.23 0.69
C VAL A 39 -0.17 -14.64 0.50
N THR A 40 -1.26 -14.75 -0.24
CA THR A 40 -1.85 -16.06 -0.58
C THR A 40 -1.14 -16.56 -1.83
N VAL A 41 -0.20 -17.50 -1.67
CA VAL A 41 0.52 -18.10 -2.82
C VAL A 41 -0.42 -18.99 -3.67
N SER A 42 -1.57 -19.39 -3.10
CA SER A 42 -2.48 -20.37 -3.70
C SER A 42 -3.67 -19.75 -4.46
N GLU A 43 -3.94 -18.46 -4.31
CA GLU A 43 -4.92 -17.75 -5.13
C GLU A 43 -4.12 -16.96 -6.17
N GLU A 44 -4.38 -17.20 -7.45
CA GLU A 44 -3.74 -16.37 -8.47
C GLU A 44 -4.10 -14.91 -8.18
N PRO A 45 -3.11 -14.03 -7.96
CA PRO A 45 -3.40 -12.63 -7.76
C PRO A 45 -4.21 -12.13 -8.96
N LEU A 46 -5.05 -11.11 -8.74
CA LEU A 46 -5.79 -10.44 -9.80
C LEU A 46 -4.92 -10.34 -11.06
N SER A 47 -5.45 -10.77 -12.20
CA SER A 47 -4.72 -10.65 -13.47
C SER A 47 -4.22 -9.22 -13.58
N SER A 48 -2.93 -9.06 -13.92
CA SER A 48 -2.28 -7.75 -13.88
C SER A 48 -3.13 -6.70 -14.58
N SER A 49 -3.79 -7.06 -15.69
CA SER A 49 -4.77 -6.28 -16.46
C SER A 49 -5.94 -5.65 -15.67
N ASP A 50 -6.46 -6.33 -14.65
CA ASP A 50 -7.66 -5.91 -13.91
C ASP A 50 -7.33 -4.99 -12.73
N ALA A 51 -6.09 -5.05 -12.23
CA ALA A 51 -5.66 -4.17 -11.15
C ALA A 51 -5.56 -2.70 -11.62
N THR A 52 -6.30 -1.82 -10.94
CA THR A 52 -6.37 -0.40 -11.29
C THR A 52 -5.34 0.45 -10.54
N PHE A 53 -5.09 0.12 -9.28
CA PHE A 53 -4.04 0.72 -8.46
C PHE A 53 -3.52 -0.29 -7.43
N ALA A 54 -2.38 0.02 -6.84
CA ALA A 54 -1.82 -0.72 -5.72
C ALA A 54 -1.47 0.24 -4.58
N VAL A 55 -1.42 -0.30 -3.37
CA VAL A 55 -1.14 0.41 -2.13
C VAL A 55 0.03 -0.28 -1.45
N GLN A 56 1.01 0.50 -1.01
CA GLN A 56 2.07 0.00 -0.13
C GLN A 56 1.82 0.53 1.27
N VAL A 57 1.96 -0.36 2.26
CA VAL A 57 1.99 0.00 3.67
C VAL A 57 3.40 -0.25 4.18
N VAL A 58 4.08 0.82 4.56
CA VAL A 58 5.36 0.76 5.27
C VAL A 58 5.08 0.95 6.75
N ARG A 59 5.68 0.11 7.59
CA ARG A 59 5.59 0.18 9.04
C ARG A 59 6.98 0.39 9.62
N GLN A 60 7.09 1.34 10.53
CA GLN A 60 8.35 1.66 11.20
C GLN A 60 8.10 1.93 12.69
N VAL A 61 9.05 1.57 13.53
CA VAL A 61 9.09 2.10 14.90
C VAL A 61 9.51 3.57 14.83
N ASN A 62 8.92 4.43 15.66
CA ASN A 62 9.33 5.83 15.72
C ASN A 62 10.85 5.97 15.97
N TYR A 63 11.57 6.65 15.07
CA TYR A 63 13.04 6.74 15.04
C TYR A 63 13.78 5.39 15.10
N GLY A 64 13.12 4.31 14.68
CA GLY A 64 13.64 2.95 14.70
C GLY A 64 13.66 2.31 13.31
N PRO A 65 14.02 1.02 13.24
CA PRO A 65 14.08 0.29 11.98
C PRO A 65 12.69 0.10 11.35
N LEU A 66 12.70 -0.08 10.02
CA LEU A 66 11.54 -0.51 9.26
C LEU A 66 11.18 -1.95 9.65
N GLU A 67 9.92 -2.17 10.01
CA GLU A 67 9.44 -3.47 10.46
C GLU A 67 8.83 -4.29 9.33
N SER A 68 8.07 -3.64 8.45
CA SER A 68 7.42 -4.33 7.36
C SER A 68 7.12 -3.41 6.21
N LYS A 69 7.13 -4.00 5.01
CA LYS A 69 6.68 -3.39 3.78
C LYS A 69 5.74 -4.38 3.11
N ARG A 70 4.50 -3.97 2.90
CA ARG A 70 3.42 -4.83 2.40
C ARG A 70 2.74 -4.14 1.23
N TYR A 71 2.31 -4.92 0.25
CA TYR A 71 1.68 -4.41 -0.97
C TYR A 71 0.31 -4.99 -1.15
N PHE A 72 -0.62 -4.18 -1.60
CA PHE A 72 -2.01 -4.52 -1.76
C PHE A 72 -2.50 -4.04 -3.12
N THR A 73 -3.32 -4.83 -3.79
CA THR A 73 -3.96 -4.43 -5.04
C THR A 73 -5.46 -4.69 -4.98
N CYS A 74 -6.23 -3.96 -5.78
CA CYS A 74 -7.66 -4.19 -5.93
C CYS A 74 -8.10 -3.97 -7.38
N ASN A 75 -9.23 -4.59 -7.75
CA ASN A 75 -9.90 -4.41 -9.05
C ASN A 75 -10.82 -3.16 -9.06
N GLY A 76 -10.50 -2.18 -8.21
CA GLY A 76 -11.40 -1.08 -7.91
C GLY A 76 -11.53 -0.05 -9.03
N THR A 77 -12.69 0.05 -9.67
CA THR A 77 -13.16 1.33 -10.19
C THR A 77 -13.73 2.12 -9.02
N SER A 78 -13.32 3.40 -8.87
CA SER A 78 -13.73 4.27 -7.76
C SER A 78 -15.25 4.21 -7.50
N GLY A 79 -15.70 3.39 -6.55
CA GLY A 79 -17.13 3.27 -6.20
C GLY A 79 -17.61 1.93 -5.62
N ALA A 80 -17.00 0.79 -5.99
CA ALA A 80 -17.35 -0.51 -5.38
C ALA A 80 -16.55 -0.78 -4.10
N GLU A 81 -17.05 -1.66 -3.21
CA GLU A 81 -16.28 -2.16 -2.07
C GLU A 81 -14.99 -2.79 -2.59
N ASN A 82 -13.89 -2.05 -2.44
CA ASN A 82 -12.59 -2.49 -2.91
C ASN A 82 -12.12 -3.61 -1.98
N ASP A 83 -12.24 -4.85 -2.41
CA ASP A 83 -11.55 -5.94 -1.74
C ASP A 83 -10.09 -5.93 -2.19
N PHE A 84 -9.20 -5.65 -1.23
CA PHE A 84 -7.77 -5.63 -1.50
C PHE A 84 -7.18 -7.01 -1.22
N MET A 85 -6.23 -7.41 -2.07
CA MET A 85 -5.46 -8.62 -1.92
C MET A 85 -3.99 -8.25 -1.68
N GLU A 86 -3.35 -8.91 -0.72
CA GLU A 86 -1.92 -8.73 -0.48
C GLU A 86 -1.12 -9.44 -1.56
N VAL A 87 -0.14 -8.75 -2.14
CA VAL A 87 0.72 -9.24 -3.22
C VAL A 87 2.19 -9.02 -2.89
N GLU A 88 3.06 -9.75 -3.57
CA GLU A 88 4.50 -9.56 -3.43
C GLU A 88 4.99 -8.32 -4.18
N GLU A 89 6.16 -7.82 -3.79
CA GLU A 89 6.82 -6.71 -4.48
C GLU A 89 7.08 -7.03 -5.96
N ASN A 90 7.52 -8.25 -6.26
CA ASN A 90 7.79 -8.70 -7.62
C ASN A 90 6.56 -8.65 -8.51
N TRP A 91 5.37 -8.92 -7.97
CA TRP A 91 4.13 -8.83 -8.72
C TRP A 91 3.88 -7.40 -9.24
N LEU A 92 4.18 -6.36 -8.44
CA LEU A 92 4.06 -4.97 -8.88
C LEU A 92 5.06 -4.63 -9.98
N ILE A 93 6.25 -5.23 -9.94
CA ILE A 93 7.29 -5.06 -10.96
C ILE A 93 6.82 -5.68 -12.28
N ASP A 94 6.37 -6.93 -12.23
CA ASP A 94 5.89 -7.69 -13.39
C ASP A 94 4.65 -7.03 -14.00
N ALA A 95 3.76 -6.48 -13.16
CA ALA A 95 2.58 -5.76 -13.59
C ALA A 95 2.84 -4.27 -13.95
N ASN A 96 4.10 -3.83 -13.97
CA ASN A 96 4.56 -2.50 -14.37
C ASN A 96 3.92 -1.33 -13.57
N PHE A 97 3.80 -1.48 -12.26
CA PHE A 97 3.33 -0.43 -11.37
C PHE A 97 4.46 0.56 -11.02
N GLN A 98 4.09 1.84 -10.91
CA GLN A 98 4.98 2.92 -10.47
C GLN A 98 4.38 3.75 -9.34
N LYS A 99 5.23 4.22 -8.41
CA LYS A 99 4.83 5.06 -7.27
C LYS A 99 4.36 6.43 -7.76
N LEU A 100 3.16 6.86 -7.37
CA LEU A 100 2.54 8.13 -7.79
C LEU A 100 3.09 9.37 -7.06
N ASN A 101 4.21 9.25 -6.34
CA ASN A 101 4.81 10.33 -5.54
C ASN A 101 3.80 11.02 -4.57
N THR A 102 2.83 10.26 -4.08
CA THR A 102 1.82 10.68 -3.09
C THR A 102 1.82 9.67 -1.95
N TYR A 103 1.81 10.18 -0.72
CA TYR A 103 1.90 9.35 0.48
C TYR A 103 1.13 9.95 1.65
N LYS A 104 0.63 9.11 2.55
CA LYS A 104 0.01 9.53 3.81
C LYS A 104 0.66 8.85 4.98
N ASN A 105 0.99 9.66 5.99
CA ASN A 105 1.55 9.18 7.23
C ASN A 105 0.47 9.03 8.28
N PHE A 106 0.58 7.97 9.05
CA PHE A 106 -0.23 7.70 10.22
C PHE A 106 0.68 7.29 11.37
N LYS A 107 0.21 7.47 12.60
CA LYS A 107 0.91 7.05 13.80
C LYS A 107 -0.02 6.35 14.78
N CYS A 108 0.56 5.42 15.52
CA CYS A 108 -0.02 4.87 16.72
C CYS A 108 0.86 5.28 17.91
N ASN A 109 0.33 6.09 18.81
CA ASN A 109 1.08 6.51 20.00
C ASN A 109 1.26 5.32 20.97
N THR A 110 0.23 4.51 21.15
CA THR A 110 0.21 3.36 22.08
C THR A 110 1.32 2.35 21.81
N HIS A 111 1.61 2.08 20.54
CA HIS A 111 2.64 1.11 20.13
C HIS A 111 3.92 1.78 19.62
N ASN A 112 4.02 3.12 19.67
CA ASN A 112 5.12 3.91 19.14
C ASN A 112 5.48 3.57 17.68
N LYS A 113 4.47 3.46 16.82
CA LYS A 113 4.61 3.08 15.41
C LYS A 113 4.21 4.21 14.47
N PHE A 114 4.88 4.27 13.33
CA PHE A 114 4.51 5.05 12.17
C PHE A 114 4.17 4.14 11.00
N PHE A 115 3.24 4.61 10.17
CA PHE A 115 2.80 3.96 8.96
C PHE A 115 2.84 4.97 7.82
N GLU A 116 3.48 4.63 6.73
CA GLU A 116 3.40 5.38 5.47
C GLU A 116 2.62 4.57 4.47
N ILE A 117 1.57 5.16 3.92
CA ILE A 117 0.75 4.58 2.87
C ILE A 117 1.11 5.27 1.57
N ASN A 118 1.51 4.50 0.57
CA ASN A 118 1.86 5.00 -0.75
C ASN A 118 0.92 4.43 -1.82
N ILE A 119 0.64 5.19 -2.86
CA ILE A 119 -0.16 4.72 -4.00
C ILE A 119 0.73 4.46 -5.22
N TYR A 120 0.44 3.34 -5.87
CA TYR A 120 1.02 2.91 -7.13
C TYR A 120 -0.06 2.80 -8.20
N GLN A 121 0.31 3.04 -9.44
CA GLN A 121 -0.55 2.82 -10.61
C GLN A 121 0.29 2.29 -11.75
N LYS A 122 -0.33 1.53 -12.65
CA LYS A 122 0.34 1.08 -13.87
C LYS A 122 0.92 2.25 -14.66
N ASP A 123 2.12 2.07 -15.16
CA ASP A 123 2.71 2.97 -16.14
C ASP A 123 2.12 2.67 -17.52
N PRO A 124 1.29 3.57 -18.10
CA PRO A 124 0.69 3.34 -19.41
C PRO A 124 1.70 3.51 -20.56
N VAL A 125 2.88 4.08 -20.29
CA VAL A 125 3.83 4.50 -21.34
C VAL A 125 4.91 3.46 -21.56
N ASN A 126 5.31 2.72 -20.51
CA ASN A 126 6.51 1.92 -20.54
C ASN A 126 6.21 0.41 -20.61
N ALA A 127 5.56 -0.03 -21.68
CA ALA A 127 5.25 -1.45 -21.89
C ALA A 127 6.47 -2.32 -22.27
N HIS A 128 7.60 -1.69 -22.64
CA HIS A 128 8.76 -2.38 -23.24
C HIS A 128 9.98 -2.55 -22.31
N HIS A 129 10.04 -1.86 -21.17
CA HIS A 129 11.15 -2.01 -20.22
C HIS A 129 10.66 -2.71 -18.95
N TRP A 130 10.96 -4.01 -18.85
CA TRP A 130 10.88 -4.72 -17.59
C TRP A 130 11.86 -4.08 -16.60
N ARG A 131 11.36 -3.73 -15.40
CA ARG A 131 12.20 -3.17 -14.34
C ARG A 131 12.72 -4.32 -13.48
N ALA A 132 13.93 -4.19 -12.95
CA ALA A 132 14.44 -5.14 -11.95
C ALA A 132 13.93 -4.82 -10.52
N ASN A 133 13.37 -3.62 -10.30
CA ASN A 133 12.91 -3.12 -9.02
C ASN A 133 11.69 -2.21 -9.21
N ILE A 134 10.88 -2.04 -8.15
CA ILE A 134 9.81 -1.04 -8.16
C ILE A 134 10.38 0.36 -8.39
N ALA A 135 9.72 1.17 -9.22
CA ALA A 135 10.10 2.56 -9.38
C ALA A 135 9.87 3.36 -8.08
N ARG A 136 10.97 3.85 -7.48
CA ARG A 136 11.01 4.63 -6.23
C ARG A 136 10.43 3.86 -5.02
N PRO A 137 11.08 2.75 -4.59
CA PRO A 137 10.60 2.00 -3.44
C PRO A 137 10.72 2.86 -2.18
N ALA A 138 9.69 2.90 -1.34
CA ALA A 138 9.78 3.54 -0.03
C ALA A 138 10.75 2.73 0.86
N THR A 139 11.91 3.27 1.20
CA THR A 139 12.90 2.59 2.07
C THR A 139 12.79 3.04 3.51
N GLU A 140 12.26 4.24 3.74
CA GLU A 140 12.07 4.89 5.04
C GLU A 140 10.77 5.69 5.01
N ILE A 141 10.16 5.94 6.18
CA ILE A 141 9.00 6.84 6.30
C ILE A 141 9.49 8.28 6.28
N ASP A 142 8.98 9.09 5.35
CA ASP A 142 9.28 10.51 5.25
C ASP A 142 8.36 11.30 6.22
N LEU A 143 8.87 11.68 7.40
CA LEU A 143 8.08 12.26 8.51
C LEU A 143 7.77 13.76 8.40
#